data_AF-A0A833U6S7-F1
#
_entry.id   AF-A0A833U6S7-F1
#
_cell.length_a   1.000
_cell.length_b   1.000
_cell.length_c   1.000
_cell.angle_alpha   90.00
_cell.angle_beta   90.00
_cell.angle_gamma   90.00
#
_symmetry.space_group_name_H-M   'P 1'
#
loop_
_entity.id
_entity.type
_entity.pdbx_description
1 polymer ?
#
loop_
_entity_poly.entity_id
_entity_poly.type
_entity_poly.pdbx_seq_one_letter_code
_entity_poly.pdbx_strand_id
1 'polypeptide(L)'
;MKMLVALLLLLAFSNAVKTKGEESDGQCDHKLTLEPRPHSVSILEFGAVGDGKTLNTLAFRNAIFYLKSFADKGGAQLYVPPGRWLTGSFNLTSHLTLFLEKGAVILGSQDPSHWEVVEPLPSYGRGMDLPGGRYRSLINGYMLHDVVITDSSDNVCIEDCIIDMGYDAIALKSGWDEYGIAYGRPTTNVHIRKVHLKSYSGSSLAFGSEMSGGISDVHVEQVHLYNSFSGIVFRTTKGRGGYIKRIIISDVEMENIYLGFAATGQCGSHPDNNYDPNALPVLDQMTLKDVIGTNITIAGSFTGIEESPFTSICLFNVSLSISSGSPTSWVCSNVCGFSESVLPEACPDLQSSNPKPSSACLSLLHVNGKAAFL
;
A
#
# COMPACT_ATOMS: atom_id res chain seq x y z
N MET A 1 6.62 75.20 15.94
CA MET A 1 6.00 74.54 14.77
C MET A 1 6.60 73.15 14.62
N LYS A 2 5.78 72.13 14.31
CA LYS A 2 6.24 70.81 13.83
C LYS A 2 6.08 70.79 12.31
N MET A 3 7.09 70.32 11.58
CA MET A 3 7.01 69.83 10.20
C MET A 3 7.92 68.60 10.15
N LEU A 4 7.38 67.39 10.28
CA LEU A 4 6.92 66.55 9.17
C LEU A 4 7.94 66.42 8.04
N VAL A 5 8.71 65.33 8.13
CA VAL A 5 9.41 64.73 6.99
C VAL A 5 8.37 63.92 6.20
N ALA A 6 8.20 64.24 4.92
CA ALA A 6 7.34 63.48 4.02
C ALA A 6 8.12 62.28 3.47
N LEU A 7 7.61 61.07 3.72
CA LEU A 7 8.17 59.82 3.21
C LEU A 7 7.68 59.60 1.77
N LEU A 8 8.59 59.46 0.79
CA LEU A 8 8.23 59.10 -0.58
C LEU A 8 7.72 57.65 -0.63
N LEU A 9 6.47 57.47 -1.07
CA LEU A 9 5.87 56.16 -1.36
C LEU A 9 5.86 55.94 -2.87
N LEU A 10 6.79 55.13 -3.37
CA LEU A 10 6.83 54.66 -4.75
C LEU A 10 5.81 53.52 -4.92
N LEU A 11 4.70 53.79 -5.61
CA LEU A 11 3.72 52.79 -6.03
C LEU A 11 4.24 52.02 -7.25
N ALA A 12 4.82 50.84 -7.01
CA ALA A 12 5.07 49.86 -8.06
C ALA A 12 3.81 49.03 -8.32
N PHE A 13 3.15 49.22 -9.47
CA PHE A 13 2.07 48.35 -9.93
C PHE A 13 2.62 47.02 -10.43
N SER A 14 2.76 46.05 -9.53
CA SER A 14 2.96 44.65 -9.91
C SER A 14 1.61 44.00 -10.25
N ASN A 15 1.31 43.88 -11.54
CA ASN A 15 0.23 43.01 -12.02
C ASN A 15 0.63 41.54 -11.78
N ALA A 16 0.37 41.04 -10.57
CA ALA A 16 0.46 39.63 -10.27
C ALA A 16 -0.68 38.89 -11.00
N VAL A 17 -0.36 38.34 -12.17
CA VAL A 17 -1.20 37.33 -12.82
C VAL A 17 -1.30 36.16 -11.84
N LYS A 18 -2.48 36.01 -11.24
CA LYS A 18 -2.76 34.92 -10.31
C LYS A 18 -2.93 33.65 -11.13
N THR A 19 -1.82 32.97 -11.42
CA THR A 19 -1.86 31.58 -11.86
C THR A 19 -2.67 30.81 -10.83
N LYS A 20 -3.80 30.23 -11.25
CA LYS A 20 -4.47 29.23 -10.44
C LYS A 20 -3.53 28.04 -10.40
N GLY A 21 -2.84 27.86 -9.27
CA GLY A 21 -2.20 26.59 -8.98
C GLY A 21 -3.27 25.49 -9.01
N GLU A 22 -2.84 24.30 -9.39
CA GLU A 22 -3.70 23.13 -9.43
C GLU A 22 -4.32 22.91 -8.04
N GLU A 23 -5.65 22.95 -7.98
CA GLU A 23 -6.38 22.49 -6.80
C GLU A 23 -6.26 20.96 -6.80
N SER A 24 -5.33 20.47 -5.99
CA SER A 24 -5.17 19.05 -5.68
C SER A 24 -6.49 18.52 -5.11
N ASP A 25 -7.11 17.60 -5.84
CA ASP A 25 -8.33 16.89 -5.43
C ASP A 25 -7.92 15.51 -4.87
N GLY A 26 -7.00 15.54 -3.89
CA GLY A 26 -6.28 14.37 -3.42
C GLY A 26 -6.83 13.81 -2.12
N GLN A 27 -7.05 12.51 -2.06
CA GLN A 27 -7.50 11.81 -0.83
C GLN A 27 -6.46 11.87 0.32
N CYS A 28 -5.23 12.33 0.04
CA CYS A 28 -4.18 12.64 1.03
C CYS A 28 -4.21 14.13 1.48
N ASP A 29 -4.92 15.04 0.79
CA ASP A 29 -5.07 16.45 1.20
C ASP A 29 -6.00 16.61 2.40
N HIS A 30 -6.81 15.58 2.67
CA HIS A 30 -7.20 15.26 4.04
C HIS A 30 -5.94 14.89 4.84
N LYS A 31 -5.22 15.94 5.28
CA LYS A 31 -4.53 15.90 6.56
C LYS A 31 -5.56 15.49 7.60
N LEU A 32 -5.57 14.19 7.91
CA LEU A 32 -5.83 13.73 9.26
C LEU A 32 -4.84 14.49 10.14
N THR A 33 -5.28 15.66 10.60
CA THR A 33 -4.70 16.33 11.76
C THR A 33 -4.94 15.34 12.88
N LEU A 34 -3.96 14.47 13.09
CA LEU A 34 -3.96 13.49 14.16
C LEU A 34 -3.99 14.31 15.45
N GLU A 35 -5.19 14.54 15.96
CA GLU A 35 -5.41 15.27 17.20
C GLU A 35 -4.51 14.63 18.26
N PRO A 36 -3.51 15.37 18.80
CA PRO A 36 -2.50 14.77 19.65
C PRO A 36 -3.17 14.04 20.80
N ARG A 37 -2.74 12.80 21.06
CA ARG A 37 -3.30 12.00 22.14
C ARG A 37 -3.23 12.81 23.44
N PRO A 38 -4.30 12.87 24.24
CA PRO A 38 -4.37 13.75 25.41
C PRO A 38 -3.36 13.37 26.51
N HIS A 39 -2.76 12.18 26.41
CA HIS A 39 -1.64 11.75 27.24
C HIS A 39 -0.45 11.33 26.36
N SER A 40 0.77 11.66 26.77
CA SER A 40 2.00 11.24 26.09
C SER A 40 3.09 10.95 27.12
N VAL A 41 3.86 9.88 26.92
CA VAL A 41 5.02 9.51 27.75
C VAL A 41 6.21 9.15 26.87
N SER A 42 7.42 9.40 27.37
CA SER A 42 8.67 8.98 26.75
C SER A 42 9.04 7.56 27.14
N ILE A 43 9.59 6.78 26.20
CA ILE A 43 10.16 5.46 26.48
C ILE A 43 11.30 5.51 27.53
N LEU A 44 11.95 6.67 27.68
CA LEU A 44 12.94 6.94 28.74
C LEU A 44 12.37 6.82 30.16
N GLU A 45 11.09 7.17 30.36
CA GLU A 45 10.41 7.09 31.67
C GLU A 45 10.27 5.63 32.16
N PHE A 46 10.39 4.67 31.24
CA PHE A 46 10.34 3.23 31.53
C PHE A 46 11.74 2.59 31.59
N GLY A 47 12.79 3.40 31.70
CA GLY A 47 14.17 2.95 31.89
C GLY A 47 14.89 2.51 30.61
N ALA A 48 14.38 2.87 29.43
CA ALA A 48 15.05 2.56 28.18
C ALA A 48 16.34 3.36 27.96
N VAL A 49 17.30 2.77 27.24
CA VAL A 49 18.57 3.40 26.87
C VAL A 49 18.76 3.30 25.34
N GLY A 50 18.96 4.44 24.70
CA GLY A 50 19.08 4.59 23.25
C GLY A 50 20.50 4.37 22.69
N ASP A 51 21.30 3.49 23.29
CA ASP A 51 22.72 3.25 22.96
C ASP A 51 22.95 2.21 21.85
N GLY A 52 21.89 1.56 21.37
CA GLY A 52 21.93 0.48 20.39
C GLY A 52 22.42 -0.87 20.93
N LYS A 53 22.59 -1.02 22.25
CA LYS A 53 23.16 -2.21 22.90
C LYS A 53 22.28 -2.73 24.04
N THR A 54 21.66 -1.83 24.80
CA THR A 54 20.78 -2.15 25.92
C THR A 54 19.46 -2.71 25.40
N LEU A 55 19.03 -3.87 25.92
CA LEU A 55 17.80 -4.53 25.49
C LEU A 55 16.57 -3.89 26.17
N ASN A 56 15.84 -3.07 25.41
CA ASN A 56 14.73 -2.24 25.86
C ASN A 56 13.36 -2.97 25.89
N THR A 57 13.31 -4.29 25.64
CA THR A 57 12.06 -5.06 25.51
C THR A 57 11.12 -4.89 26.71
N LEU A 58 11.68 -4.84 27.93
CA LEU A 58 10.89 -4.65 29.15
C LEU A 58 10.35 -3.21 29.26
N ALA A 59 11.13 -2.20 28.86
CA ALA A 59 10.70 -0.81 28.85
C ALA A 59 9.52 -0.59 27.88
N PHE A 60 9.60 -1.13 26.66
CA PHE A 60 8.48 -1.08 25.69
C PHE A 60 7.22 -1.78 26.22
N ARG A 61 7.36 -2.96 26.82
CA ARG A 61 6.22 -3.70 27.41
C ARG A 61 5.59 -2.95 28.57
N ASN A 62 6.39 -2.36 29.46
CA ASN A 62 5.90 -1.58 30.59
C ASN A 62 5.22 -0.28 30.13
N ALA A 63 5.79 0.42 29.15
CA ALA A 63 5.22 1.62 28.56
C ALA A 63 3.83 1.35 27.97
N ILE A 64 3.68 0.31 27.16
CA ILE A 64 2.40 -0.02 26.51
C ILE A 64 1.38 -0.53 27.53
N PHE A 65 1.81 -1.32 28.53
CA PHE A 65 0.94 -1.73 29.64
C PHE A 65 0.37 -0.53 30.41
N TYR A 66 1.21 0.47 30.70
CA TYR A 66 0.77 1.72 31.33
C TYR A 66 -0.18 2.51 30.42
N LEU A 67 0.15 2.70 29.15
CA LEU A 67 -0.62 3.51 28.20
C LEU A 67 -2.01 2.92 27.90
N LYS A 68 -2.17 1.59 28.01
CA LYS A 68 -3.48 0.92 27.94
C LYS A 68 -4.53 1.52 28.91
N SER A 69 -4.11 2.08 30.04
CA SER A 69 -5.02 2.71 31.03
C SER A 69 -5.65 4.05 30.60
N PHE A 70 -5.31 4.53 29.40
CA PHE A 70 -5.83 5.75 28.77
C PHE A 70 -6.76 5.47 27.57
N ALA A 71 -7.03 4.20 27.24
CA ALA A 71 -7.88 3.82 26.12
C ALA A 71 -9.23 4.55 26.13
N ASP A 72 -9.97 4.47 27.25
CA ASP A 72 -11.27 5.10 27.43
C ASP A 72 -11.21 6.64 27.64
N LYS A 73 -10.04 7.25 27.44
CA LYS A 73 -9.77 8.69 27.69
C LYS A 73 -9.25 9.42 26.45
N GLY A 74 -9.50 8.88 25.25
CA GLY A 74 -8.97 9.41 23.98
C GLY A 74 -7.62 8.81 23.56
N GLY A 75 -7.09 7.87 24.35
CA GLY A 75 -5.83 7.20 24.07
C GLY A 75 -4.59 7.93 24.57
N ALA A 76 -3.43 7.36 24.26
CA ALA A 76 -2.14 7.91 24.67
C ALA A 76 -1.04 7.68 23.64
N GLN A 77 0.02 8.49 23.72
CA GLN A 77 1.19 8.42 22.86
C GLN A 77 2.40 7.84 23.59
N LEU A 78 3.08 6.88 22.96
CA LEU A 78 4.44 6.48 23.30
C LEU A 78 5.42 7.23 22.40
N TYR A 79 6.17 8.17 22.98
CA TYR A 79 7.20 8.94 22.31
C TYR A 79 8.57 8.27 22.45
N VAL A 80 9.27 8.12 21.33
CA VAL A 80 10.60 7.52 21.23
C VAL A 80 11.57 8.60 20.74
N PRO A 81 12.47 9.14 21.59
CA PRO A 81 13.39 10.21 21.24
C PRO A 81 14.53 9.73 20.32
N PRO A 82 15.35 10.65 19.78
CA PRO A 82 16.50 10.32 18.96
C PRO A 82 17.47 9.39 19.70
N GLY A 83 17.89 8.30 19.04
CA GLY A 83 18.63 7.22 19.69
C GLY A 83 18.44 5.88 18.98
N ARG A 84 19.19 4.86 19.43
CA ARG A 84 19.15 3.49 18.89
C ARG A 84 18.59 2.54 19.95
N TRP A 85 17.38 2.05 19.74
CA TRP A 85 16.59 1.35 20.75
C TRP A 85 16.55 -0.15 20.43
N LEU A 86 17.56 -0.90 20.89
CA LEU A 86 17.61 -2.35 20.72
C LEU A 86 16.47 -3.01 21.51
N THR A 87 15.68 -3.88 20.88
CA THR A 87 14.56 -4.58 21.52
C THR A 87 14.26 -5.91 20.83
N GLY A 88 13.69 -6.84 21.59
CA GLY A 88 12.93 -7.96 21.04
C GLY A 88 11.48 -7.56 20.77
N SER A 89 10.63 -8.55 20.47
CA SER A 89 9.22 -8.31 20.14
C SER A 89 8.39 -7.69 21.28
N PHE A 90 7.55 -6.71 20.94
CA PHE A 90 6.57 -6.11 21.84
C PHE A 90 5.18 -5.96 21.20
N ASN A 91 4.14 -5.97 22.04
CA ASN A 91 2.74 -5.88 21.61
C ASN A 91 2.22 -4.45 21.81
N LEU A 92 1.54 -3.90 20.82
CA LEU A 92 0.76 -2.64 20.90
C LEU A 92 -0.60 -2.85 21.60
N THR A 93 -1.34 -1.77 21.82
CA THR A 93 -2.69 -1.77 22.38
C THR A 93 -3.59 -0.75 21.66
N SER A 94 -4.92 -0.86 21.76
CA SER A 94 -5.86 0.07 21.14
C SER A 94 -5.71 1.50 21.70
N HIS A 95 -6.13 2.51 20.92
CA HIS A 95 -6.04 3.93 21.30
C HIS A 95 -4.59 4.36 21.63
N LEU A 96 -3.63 3.86 20.87
CA LEU A 96 -2.20 4.13 21.05
C LEU A 96 -1.64 4.86 19.83
N THR A 97 -0.82 5.89 20.06
CA THR A 97 0.06 6.47 19.03
C THR A 97 1.51 6.08 19.35
N LEU A 98 2.22 5.43 18.42
CA LEU A 98 3.66 5.19 18.56
C LEU A 98 4.43 6.21 17.72
N PHE A 99 5.02 7.20 18.38
CA PHE A 99 5.71 8.31 17.73
C PHE A 99 7.23 8.16 17.83
N LEU A 100 7.92 8.15 16.68
CA LEU A 100 9.38 8.15 16.60
C LEU A 100 9.85 9.53 16.17
N GLU A 101 10.68 10.20 16.99
CA GLU A 101 11.30 11.46 16.59
C GLU A 101 12.38 11.22 15.52
N LYS A 102 12.64 12.23 14.68
CA LYS A 102 13.74 12.25 13.72
C LYS A 102 15.08 11.84 14.36
N GLY A 103 15.61 10.68 13.95
CA GLY A 103 16.84 10.10 14.50
C GLY A 103 16.61 9.00 15.55
N ALA A 104 15.36 8.68 15.88
CA ALA A 104 15.01 7.46 16.59
C ALA A 104 15.08 6.25 15.64
N VAL A 105 15.71 5.17 16.08
CA VAL A 105 15.80 3.90 15.35
C VAL A 105 15.50 2.76 16.30
N ILE A 106 14.36 2.08 16.12
CA ILE A 106 14.09 0.82 16.83
C ILE A 106 14.86 -0.30 16.14
N LEU A 107 15.71 -1.01 16.88
CA LEU A 107 16.56 -2.07 16.35
C LEU A 107 16.05 -3.44 16.83
N GLY A 108 15.70 -4.31 15.88
CA GLY A 108 15.39 -5.71 16.19
C GLY A 108 16.62 -6.46 16.68
N SER A 109 16.51 -7.15 17.81
CA SER A 109 17.61 -7.95 18.36
C SER A 109 18.00 -9.09 17.42
N GLN A 110 19.30 -9.36 17.31
CA GLN A 110 19.83 -10.45 16.47
C GLN A 110 19.88 -11.80 17.20
N ASP A 111 19.54 -11.83 18.49
CA ASP A 111 19.43 -13.05 19.29
C ASP A 111 18.01 -13.64 19.17
N PRO A 112 17.84 -14.86 18.63
CA PRO A 112 16.52 -15.50 18.48
C PRO A 112 15.74 -15.65 19.79
N SER A 113 16.40 -15.74 20.95
CA SER A 113 15.74 -15.91 22.25
C SER A 113 14.92 -14.68 22.69
N HIS A 114 15.18 -13.51 22.10
CA HIS A 114 14.39 -12.29 22.35
C HIS A 114 13.09 -12.21 21.53
N TRP A 115 12.82 -13.20 20.69
CA TRP A 115 11.65 -13.28 19.83
C TRP A 115 10.73 -14.39 20.33
N GLU A 116 9.55 -14.01 20.80
CA GLU A 116 8.61 -14.97 21.37
C GLU A 116 8.02 -15.84 20.25
N VAL A 117 8.14 -17.16 20.38
CA VAL A 117 7.48 -18.10 19.48
C VAL A 117 5.99 -18.10 19.81
N VAL A 118 5.17 -17.69 18.84
CA VAL A 118 3.72 -17.59 18.94
C VAL A 118 3.05 -18.52 17.93
N GLU A 119 1.80 -18.86 18.20
CA GLU A 119 0.98 -19.56 17.21
C GLU A 119 0.95 -18.79 15.87
N PRO A 120 1.04 -19.50 14.73
CA PRO A 120 0.77 -18.88 13.43
C PRO A 120 -0.64 -18.28 13.43
N LEU A 121 -0.76 -17.06 12.88
CA LEU A 121 -2.08 -16.47 12.66
C LEU A 121 -2.81 -17.38 11.65
N PRO A 122 -4.10 -17.72 11.88
CA PRO A 122 -4.84 -18.59 10.95
C PRO A 122 -4.82 -18.06 9.52
N SER A 123 -4.92 -16.73 9.37
CA SER A 123 -4.86 -16.00 8.11
C SER A 123 -3.45 -15.80 7.50
N TYR A 124 -2.41 -16.47 8.01
CA TYR A 124 -1.03 -16.36 7.51
C TYR A 124 -0.39 -17.74 7.23
N GLY A 125 -1.22 -18.79 7.17
CA GLY A 125 -0.84 -20.13 6.73
C GLY A 125 -0.13 -20.94 7.81
N ARG A 126 -0.76 -22.02 8.26
CA ARG A 126 -0.15 -22.94 9.21
C ARG A 126 0.81 -23.87 8.48
N GLY A 127 2.10 -23.53 8.50
CA GLY A 127 3.17 -24.39 7.98
C GLY A 127 3.60 -24.15 6.54
N MET A 128 3.45 -22.94 5.99
CA MET A 128 4.15 -22.57 4.75
C MET A 128 5.68 -22.55 4.93
N ASP A 129 6.17 -22.06 6.06
CA ASP A 129 7.61 -21.96 6.33
C ASP A 129 8.16 -23.23 6.99
N LEU A 130 7.62 -23.61 8.15
CA LEU A 130 7.91 -24.87 8.87
C LEU A 130 6.72 -25.27 9.79
N PRO A 131 6.59 -26.56 10.19
CA PRO A 131 5.63 -26.96 11.22
C PRO A 131 6.02 -26.38 12.59
N GLY A 132 5.11 -25.63 13.22
CA GLY A 132 5.28 -25.11 14.58
C GLY A 132 4.79 -23.67 14.74
N GLY A 133 5.19 -23.05 15.85
CA GLY A 133 4.99 -21.62 16.07
C GLY A 133 5.94 -20.77 15.23
N ARG A 134 5.54 -19.53 14.93
CA ARG A 134 6.36 -18.51 14.26
C ARG A 134 7.01 -17.59 15.28
N TYR A 135 8.12 -16.96 14.94
CA TYR A 135 8.59 -15.81 15.72
C TYR A 135 7.60 -14.64 15.60
N ARG A 136 7.31 -13.98 16.73
CA ARG A 136 6.48 -12.77 16.78
C ARG A 136 7.18 -11.62 16.06
N SER A 137 6.43 -10.81 15.33
CA SER A 137 6.91 -9.59 14.67
C SER A 137 7.51 -8.58 15.67
N LEU A 138 8.45 -7.74 15.24
CA LEU A 138 9.16 -6.78 16.11
C LEU A 138 8.18 -5.85 16.84
N ILE A 139 7.27 -5.28 16.05
CA ILE A 139 6.08 -4.59 16.52
C ILE A 139 4.91 -5.51 16.15
N ASN A 140 4.08 -5.87 17.13
CA ASN A 140 2.99 -6.82 16.97
C ASN A 140 1.67 -6.26 17.54
N GLY A 141 0.54 -6.64 16.95
CA GLY A 141 -0.79 -6.25 17.42
C GLY A 141 -1.81 -7.32 17.04
N TYR A 142 -2.88 -7.45 17.84
CA TYR A 142 -3.96 -8.41 17.58
C TYR A 142 -5.30 -7.81 18.01
N MET A 143 -6.29 -7.84 17.10
CA MET A 143 -7.64 -7.26 17.31
C MET A 143 -7.63 -5.82 17.85
N LEU A 144 -6.68 -5.00 17.40
CA LEU A 144 -6.58 -3.59 17.83
C LEU A 144 -7.46 -2.68 16.97
N HIS A 145 -7.88 -1.56 17.55
CA HIS A 145 -8.58 -0.47 16.87
C HIS A 145 -8.03 0.88 17.35
N ASP A 146 -8.14 1.91 16.52
CA ASP A 146 -7.58 3.24 16.81
C ASP A 146 -6.10 3.18 17.22
N VAL A 147 -5.28 2.48 16.44
CA VAL A 147 -3.82 2.41 16.64
C VAL A 147 -3.15 3.18 15.54
N VAL A 148 -2.51 4.27 15.93
CA VAL A 148 -1.72 5.12 15.04
C VAL A 148 -0.26 4.71 15.22
N ILE A 149 0.12 3.66 14.51
CA ILE A 149 1.51 3.60 14.04
C ILE A 149 1.53 4.49 12.81
N THR A 150 2.37 5.51 12.81
CA THR A 150 2.85 6.07 11.54
C THR A 150 3.90 5.06 11.03
N ASP A 151 3.60 4.06 10.19
CA ASP A 151 2.43 3.68 9.35
C ASP A 151 1.97 2.22 9.72
N SER A 152 0.75 1.66 9.47
CA SER A 152 -0.39 2.00 8.57
C SER A 152 -1.79 1.75 9.20
N SER A 153 -2.89 1.84 8.42
CA SER A 153 -4.29 1.96 8.94
C SER A 153 -5.45 1.57 7.96
N ASP A 154 -6.67 2.06 8.24
CA ASP A 154 -7.77 2.34 7.29
C ASP A 154 -7.75 3.86 6.99
N ASN A 155 -8.22 4.30 5.81
CA ASN A 155 -7.92 5.62 5.24
C ASN A 155 -6.38 5.87 5.19
N VAL A 156 -5.69 5.07 4.38
CA VAL A 156 -4.22 5.04 4.30
C VAL A 156 -3.71 6.06 3.29
N CYS A 157 -2.74 6.86 3.68
CA CYS A 157 -1.92 7.67 2.76
C CYS A 157 -0.46 7.23 2.87
N ILE A 158 0.14 6.76 1.77
CA ILE A 158 1.58 6.53 1.65
C ILE A 158 2.11 7.57 0.67
N GLU A 159 2.80 8.61 1.17
CA GLU A 159 3.37 9.66 0.32
C GLU A 159 4.86 9.96 0.59
N ASP A 160 5.54 10.48 -0.44
CA ASP A 160 6.92 11.00 -0.37
C ASP A 160 7.97 9.98 0.16
N CYS A 161 7.77 8.68 -0.13
CA CYS A 161 8.59 7.58 0.37
C CYS A 161 9.53 6.98 -0.68
N ILE A 162 10.74 6.57 -0.24
CA ILE A 162 11.64 5.71 -1.01
C ILE A 162 11.73 4.36 -0.30
N ILE A 163 11.35 3.28 -0.97
CA ILE A 163 11.21 1.94 -0.40
C ILE A 163 12.00 0.94 -1.23
N ASP A 164 12.99 0.29 -0.61
CA ASP A 164 13.86 -0.72 -1.24
C ASP A 164 13.79 -2.02 -0.42
N MET A 165 13.21 -3.08 -1.00
CA MET A 165 12.84 -4.31 -0.30
C MET A 165 13.30 -5.57 -1.02
N GLY A 166 13.65 -6.60 -0.25
CA GLY A 166 14.05 -7.91 -0.78
C GLY A 166 12.92 -8.63 -1.54
N TYR A 167 11.69 -8.49 -1.06
CA TYR A 167 10.46 -9.01 -1.68
C TYR A 167 9.52 -7.84 -2.00
N ASP A 168 8.20 -8.00 -1.91
CA ASP A 168 7.22 -6.94 -2.22
C ASP A 168 7.52 -5.63 -1.47
N ALA A 169 7.53 -4.49 -2.16
CA ALA A 169 7.86 -3.19 -1.55
C ALA A 169 6.65 -2.54 -0.86
N ILE A 170 5.49 -2.51 -1.53
CA ILE A 170 4.18 -2.27 -0.91
C ILE A 170 3.27 -3.45 -1.25
N ALA A 171 2.59 -4.03 -0.26
CA ALA A 171 1.67 -5.15 -0.45
C ALA A 171 0.34 -4.92 0.29
N LEU A 172 -0.76 -4.77 -0.44
CA LEU A 172 -2.10 -4.65 0.13
C LEU A 172 -2.74 -6.03 0.29
N LYS A 173 -3.25 -6.34 1.49
CA LYS A 173 -3.81 -7.65 1.89
C LYS A 173 -4.97 -7.45 2.88
N SER A 174 -5.94 -8.35 2.87
CA SER A 174 -7.14 -8.33 3.73
C SER A 174 -7.55 -9.73 4.24
N GLY A 175 -6.56 -10.56 4.53
CA GLY A 175 -6.76 -11.89 5.13
C GLY A 175 -6.94 -13.01 4.10
N TRP A 176 -6.89 -14.25 4.58
CA TRP A 176 -6.66 -15.43 3.75
C TRP A 176 -7.79 -16.44 3.92
N ASP A 177 -8.40 -16.81 2.78
CA ASP A 177 -9.48 -17.78 2.61
C ASP A 177 -10.62 -17.60 3.62
N GLU A 178 -11.13 -18.67 4.22
CA GLU A 178 -12.25 -18.64 5.16
C GLU A 178 -12.00 -17.75 6.38
N TYR A 179 -10.73 -17.59 6.81
CA TYR A 179 -10.36 -16.71 7.91
C TYR A 179 -10.50 -15.23 7.52
N GLY A 180 -10.16 -14.87 6.27
CA GLY A 180 -10.38 -13.51 5.75
C GLY A 180 -11.86 -13.23 5.49
N ILE A 181 -12.58 -14.20 4.90
CA ILE A 181 -14.04 -14.11 4.65
C ILE A 181 -14.80 -13.94 5.97
N ALA A 182 -14.50 -14.75 6.99
CA ALA A 182 -15.16 -14.68 8.30
C ALA A 182 -14.80 -13.41 9.09
N TYR A 183 -13.60 -12.85 8.87
CA TYR A 183 -13.23 -11.55 9.47
C TYR A 183 -13.94 -10.37 8.77
N GLY A 184 -14.20 -10.48 7.47
CA GLY A 184 -15.10 -9.60 6.73
C GLY A 184 -14.69 -8.12 6.68
N ARG A 185 -13.41 -7.81 6.88
CA ARG A 185 -12.88 -6.43 6.79
C ARG A 185 -12.01 -6.26 5.54
N PRO A 186 -12.42 -5.40 4.59
CA PRO A 186 -11.59 -5.09 3.44
C PRO A 186 -10.47 -4.11 3.77
N THR A 187 -9.44 -4.09 2.93
CA THR A 187 -8.51 -2.96 2.81
C THR A 187 -9.10 -1.99 1.81
N THR A 188 -9.39 -0.75 2.24
CA THR A 188 -10.09 0.22 1.40
C THR A 188 -9.69 1.66 1.70
N ASN A 189 -10.04 2.59 0.80
CA ASN A 189 -9.66 4.00 0.86
C ASN A 189 -8.15 4.19 1.04
N VAL A 190 -7.37 3.62 0.12
CA VAL A 190 -5.90 3.69 0.15
C VAL A 190 -5.44 4.64 -0.95
N HIS A 191 -4.59 5.61 -0.61
CA HIS A 191 -3.95 6.50 -1.56
C HIS A 191 -2.42 6.36 -1.43
N ILE A 192 -1.75 6.04 -2.54
CA ILE A 192 -0.28 5.92 -2.61
C ILE A 192 0.23 6.93 -3.63
N ARG A 193 1.13 7.85 -3.26
CA ARG A 193 1.60 8.87 -4.21
C ARG A 193 3.03 9.36 -4.02
N LYS A 194 3.70 9.80 -5.09
CA LYS A 194 5.09 10.32 -5.04
C LYS A 194 6.05 9.34 -4.34
N VAL A 195 5.92 8.04 -4.68
CA VAL A 195 6.75 6.99 -4.08
C VAL A 195 7.74 6.41 -5.09
N HIS A 196 8.93 6.09 -4.61
CA HIS A 196 9.99 5.43 -5.36
C HIS A 196 10.15 4.01 -4.82
N LEU A 197 9.83 3.00 -5.62
CA LEU A 197 9.68 1.61 -5.17
C LEU A 197 10.63 0.66 -5.89
N LYS A 198 11.41 -0.09 -5.11
CA LYS A 198 12.34 -1.12 -5.57
C LYS A 198 12.12 -2.45 -4.86
N SER A 199 12.03 -3.53 -5.64
CA SER A 199 11.77 -4.90 -5.18
C SER A 199 12.69 -5.90 -5.85
N TYR A 200 13.64 -6.48 -5.10
CA TYR A 200 14.65 -7.38 -5.67
C TYR A 200 14.09 -8.71 -6.20
N SER A 201 13.10 -9.31 -5.53
CA SER A 201 12.55 -10.63 -5.89
C SER A 201 11.03 -10.75 -5.81
N GLY A 202 10.33 -9.65 -5.46
CA GLY A 202 8.87 -9.57 -5.39
C GLY A 202 8.30 -8.59 -6.41
N SER A 203 7.33 -7.78 -6.00
CA SER A 203 6.75 -6.70 -6.79
C SER A 203 6.87 -5.35 -6.10
N SER A 204 7.16 -4.29 -6.87
CA SER A 204 7.19 -2.93 -6.34
C SER A 204 5.85 -2.54 -5.73
N LEU A 205 4.74 -2.91 -6.37
CA LEU A 205 3.39 -2.80 -5.82
C LEU A 205 2.61 -4.11 -6.00
N ALA A 206 2.17 -4.70 -4.89
CA ALA A 206 1.44 -5.97 -4.85
C ALA A 206 0.04 -5.81 -4.24
N PHE A 207 -0.93 -6.53 -4.80
CA PHE A 207 -2.29 -6.67 -4.27
C PHE A 207 -2.57 -8.16 -4.08
N GLY A 208 -2.86 -8.59 -2.85
CA GLY A 208 -3.02 -9.99 -2.48
C GLY A 208 -1.71 -10.71 -2.09
N SER A 209 -1.62 -12.03 -2.14
CA SER A 209 -2.66 -12.98 -2.54
C SER A 209 -3.78 -13.16 -1.51
N GLU A 210 -3.54 -12.74 -0.28
CA GLU A 210 -4.43 -12.80 0.87
C GLU A 210 -5.39 -11.61 0.80
N MET A 211 -6.40 -11.70 -0.07
CA MET A 211 -7.37 -10.63 -0.39
C MET A 211 -8.83 -10.99 -0.03
N SER A 212 -9.01 -11.97 0.84
CA SER A 212 -10.29 -12.66 1.07
C SER A 212 -11.33 -11.82 1.81
N GLY A 213 -10.91 -10.84 2.63
CA GLY A 213 -11.79 -9.80 3.19
C GLY A 213 -12.16 -8.69 2.20
N GLY A 214 -11.51 -8.65 1.03
CA GLY A 214 -11.70 -7.66 -0.03
C GLY A 214 -10.62 -6.57 -0.07
N ILE A 215 -10.30 -6.07 -1.26
CA ILE A 215 -9.48 -4.88 -1.49
C ILE A 215 -10.24 -3.98 -2.45
N SER A 216 -10.53 -2.73 -2.09
CA SER A 216 -11.15 -1.80 -3.04
C SER A 216 -10.92 -0.33 -2.76
N ASP A 217 -11.13 0.52 -3.77
CA ASP A 217 -11.02 1.97 -3.63
C ASP A 217 -9.57 2.35 -3.27
N VAL A 218 -8.66 1.96 -4.17
CA VAL A 218 -7.24 2.26 -4.08
C VAL A 218 -6.87 3.17 -5.24
N HIS A 219 -6.32 4.35 -4.92
CA HIS A 219 -5.79 5.30 -5.88
C HIS A 219 -4.27 5.37 -5.75
N VAL A 220 -3.57 5.37 -6.88
CA VAL A 220 -2.10 5.38 -6.93
C VAL A 220 -1.64 6.36 -8.02
N GLU A 221 -0.80 7.33 -7.68
CA GLU A 221 -0.36 8.36 -8.64
C GLU A 221 1.09 8.81 -8.44
N GLN A 222 1.75 9.32 -9.47
CA GLN A 222 3.12 9.88 -9.38
C GLN A 222 4.11 8.85 -8.81
N VAL A 223 4.21 7.67 -9.42
CA VAL A 223 4.99 6.54 -8.87
C VAL A 223 6.16 6.16 -9.77
N HIS A 224 7.35 6.06 -9.20
CA HIS A 224 8.54 5.57 -9.91
C HIS A 224 8.92 4.17 -9.41
N LEU A 225 8.82 3.16 -10.29
CA LEU A 225 9.25 1.78 -10.04
C LEU A 225 10.59 1.55 -10.71
N TYR A 226 11.60 1.07 -9.99
CA TYR A 226 12.95 0.96 -10.55
C TYR A 226 13.70 -0.31 -10.11
N ASN A 227 14.53 -0.87 -10.98
CA ASN A 227 15.43 -2.00 -10.72
C ASN A 227 14.75 -3.18 -9.99
N SER A 228 13.57 -3.60 -10.48
CA SER A 228 12.69 -4.53 -9.77
C SER A 228 12.32 -5.77 -10.59
N PHE A 229 12.06 -6.89 -9.91
CA PHE A 229 11.64 -8.12 -10.58
C PHE A 229 10.24 -7.99 -11.20
N SER A 230 9.29 -7.41 -10.48
CA SER A 230 7.98 -7.05 -11.03
C SER A 230 7.58 -5.63 -10.62
N GLY A 231 6.85 -4.94 -11.48
CA GLY A 231 6.27 -3.62 -11.20
C GLY A 231 4.99 -3.74 -10.37
N ILE A 232 3.84 -3.77 -11.05
CA ILE A 232 2.51 -3.79 -10.43
C ILE A 232 1.87 -5.17 -10.62
N VAL A 233 1.53 -5.85 -9.53
CA VAL A 233 1.05 -7.25 -9.57
C VAL A 233 -0.18 -7.49 -8.69
N PHE A 234 -1.23 -8.02 -9.30
CA PHE A 234 -2.41 -8.52 -8.62
C PHE A 234 -2.35 -10.05 -8.48
N ARG A 235 -2.63 -10.59 -7.29
CA ARG A 235 -2.50 -12.03 -6.99
C ARG A 235 -3.76 -12.54 -6.31
N THR A 236 -4.24 -13.70 -6.74
CA THR A 236 -5.29 -14.47 -6.07
C THR A 236 -5.27 -15.94 -6.54
N THR A 237 -6.20 -16.76 -6.05
CA THR A 237 -6.42 -18.14 -6.48
C THR A 237 -7.87 -18.56 -6.17
N LYS A 238 -8.36 -19.62 -6.83
CA LYS A 238 -9.60 -20.30 -6.40
C LYS A 238 -9.48 -20.66 -4.91
N GLY A 239 -10.54 -20.47 -4.14
CA GLY A 239 -10.54 -20.67 -2.69
C GLY A 239 -10.40 -19.39 -1.87
N ARG A 240 -9.85 -18.31 -2.46
CA ARG A 240 -9.74 -17.02 -1.78
C ARG A 240 -11.07 -16.35 -1.50
N GLY A 241 -12.08 -16.53 -2.36
CA GLY A 241 -13.25 -15.68 -2.37
C GLY A 241 -12.88 -14.19 -2.41
N GLY A 242 -13.67 -13.33 -1.76
CA GLY A 242 -13.37 -11.91 -1.65
C GLY A 242 -13.34 -11.18 -3.01
N TYR A 243 -12.64 -10.04 -3.07
CA TYR A 243 -12.52 -9.24 -4.29
C TYR A 243 -11.27 -8.37 -4.29
N ILE A 244 -10.77 -8.01 -5.48
CA ILE A 244 -9.94 -6.82 -5.73
C ILE A 244 -10.70 -5.98 -6.75
N LYS A 245 -11.14 -4.76 -6.40
CA LYS A 245 -11.92 -3.93 -7.33
C LYS A 245 -11.75 -2.43 -7.18
N ARG A 246 -11.98 -1.66 -8.25
CA ARG A 246 -11.84 -0.19 -8.25
C ARG A 246 -10.45 0.24 -7.78
N ILE A 247 -9.46 -0.14 -8.58
CA ILE A 247 -8.06 0.22 -8.38
C ILE A 247 -7.68 1.13 -9.54
N ILE A 248 -7.23 2.35 -9.26
CA ILE A 248 -6.78 3.32 -10.24
C ILE A 248 -5.31 3.57 -9.99
N ILE A 249 -4.49 3.42 -11.03
CA ILE A 249 -3.06 3.66 -11.01
C ILE A 249 -2.72 4.54 -12.21
N SER A 250 -2.22 5.74 -11.97
CA SER A 250 -1.91 6.75 -12.98
C SER A 250 -0.50 7.34 -12.80
N ASP A 251 0.07 7.93 -13.86
CA ASP A 251 1.33 8.67 -13.80
C ASP A 251 2.47 7.81 -13.19
N VAL A 252 2.85 6.76 -13.92
CA VAL A 252 3.83 5.77 -13.49
C VAL A 252 5.05 5.78 -14.40
N GLU A 253 6.22 5.96 -13.81
CA GLU A 253 7.52 5.73 -14.45
C GLU A 253 8.06 4.35 -14.06
N MET A 254 8.55 3.58 -15.03
CA MET A 254 9.19 2.28 -14.82
C MET A 254 10.60 2.25 -15.43
N GLU A 255 11.62 1.89 -14.65
CA GLU A 255 13.00 1.72 -15.12
C GLU A 255 13.55 0.32 -14.76
N ASN A 256 14.04 -0.43 -15.75
CA ASN A 256 14.71 -1.72 -15.55
C ASN A 256 13.85 -2.71 -14.73
N ILE A 257 12.67 -3.02 -15.27
CA ILE A 257 11.68 -3.92 -14.65
C ILE A 257 11.60 -5.22 -15.46
N TYR A 258 11.71 -6.38 -14.80
CA TYR A 258 11.60 -7.66 -15.52
C TYR A 258 10.15 -7.93 -15.97
N LEU A 259 9.15 -7.78 -15.10
CA LEU A 259 7.72 -7.92 -15.44
C LEU A 259 6.94 -6.64 -15.08
N GLY A 260 6.56 -5.83 -16.07
CA GLY A 260 5.91 -4.53 -15.86
C GLY A 260 4.59 -4.62 -15.10
N PHE A 261 3.61 -5.34 -15.67
CA PHE A 261 2.30 -5.59 -15.07
C PHE A 261 2.00 -7.07 -14.94
N ALA A 262 1.28 -7.49 -13.90
CA ALA A 262 0.67 -8.82 -13.89
C ALA A 262 -0.63 -8.91 -13.10
N ALA A 263 -1.46 -9.88 -13.46
CA ALA A 263 -2.54 -10.40 -12.62
C ALA A 263 -2.55 -11.92 -12.74
N THR A 264 -2.58 -12.64 -11.62
CA THR A 264 -2.63 -14.11 -11.62
C THR A 264 -3.70 -14.65 -10.68
N GLY A 265 -4.49 -15.59 -11.19
CA GLY A 265 -5.45 -16.42 -10.46
C GLY A 265 -4.90 -17.78 -10.06
N GLN A 266 -3.57 -17.96 -10.07
CA GLN A 266 -2.87 -19.23 -9.85
C GLN A 266 -1.91 -19.18 -8.65
N CYS A 267 -2.11 -18.26 -7.71
CA CYS A 267 -1.30 -18.11 -6.50
C CYS A 267 -1.70 -19.17 -5.43
N GLY A 268 -1.58 -20.44 -5.80
CA GLY A 268 -2.33 -21.59 -5.25
C GLY A 268 -1.92 -22.17 -3.89
N SER A 269 -1.42 -21.37 -2.94
CA SER A 269 -1.28 -21.81 -1.54
C SER A 269 -2.59 -21.59 -0.75
N HIS A 270 -2.83 -22.42 0.25
CA HIS A 270 -4.00 -22.35 1.16
C HIS A 270 -3.52 -22.54 2.61
N PRO A 271 -4.20 -21.99 3.64
CA PRO A 271 -3.69 -21.97 5.00
C PRO A 271 -3.82 -23.33 5.69
N ASP A 272 -4.81 -24.11 5.26
CA ASP A 272 -5.05 -25.52 5.56
C ASP A 272 -6.03 -26.10 4.50
N ASN A 273 -6.72 -27.21 4.80
CA ASN A 273 -7.61 -27.92 3.86
C ASN A 273 -9.12 -27.63 4.08
N ASN A 274 -9.50 -26.71 4.96
CA ASN A 274 -10.89 -26.41 5.29
C ASN A 274 -11.50 -25.27 4.46
N TYR A 275 -10.70 -24.56 3.66
CA TYR A 275 -11.17 -23.55 2.72
C TYR A 275 -12.19 -24.11 1.72
N ASP A 276 -13.13 -23.29 1.27
CA ASP A 276 -14.07 -23.68 0.21
C ASP A 276 -13.39 -23.55 -1.17
N PRO A 277 -13.07 -24.65 -1.88
CA PRO A 277 -12.42 -24.56 -3.19
C PRO A 277 -13.30 -23.89 -4.27
N ASN A 278 -14.59 -23.74 -4.02
CA ASN A 278 -15.54 -23.06 -4.90
C ASN A 278 -15.65 -21.55 -4.61
N ALA A 279 -14.95 -21.04 -3.59
CA ALA A 279 -14.90 -19.62 -3.29
C ALA A 279 -14.06 -18.88 -4.35
N LEU A 280 -14.72 -18.48 -5.44
CA LEU A 280 -14.11 -17.78 -6.56
C LEU A 280 -13.83 -16.31 -6.20
N PRO A 281 -12.60 -15.81 -6.36
CA PRO A 281 -12.29 -14.39 -6.20
C PRO A 281 -12.80 -13.57 -7.39
N VAL A 282 -13.17 -12.32 -7.14
CA VAL A 282 -13.52 -11.34 -8.17
C VAL A 282 -12.37 -10.35 -8.36
N LEU A 283 -11.91 -10.15 -9.59
CA LEU A 283 -10.96 -9.09 -9.95
C LEU A 283 -11.58 -8.25 -11.07
N ASP A 284 -11.97 -7.02 -10.76
CA ASP A 284 -12.80 -6.18 -11.64
C ASP A 284 -12.51 -4.67 -11.47
N GLN A 285 -12.56 -3.90 -12.55
CA GLN A 285 -12.33 -2.43 -12.55
C GLN A 285 -10.91 -2.03 -12.11
N MET A 286 -9.90 -2.56 -12.80
CA MET A 286 -8.51 -2.11 -12.69
C MET A 286 -8.20 -1.09 -13.77
N THR A 287 -7.71 0.10 -13.44
CA THR A 287 -7.30 1.11 -14.42
C THR A 287 -5.80 1.40 -14.27
N LEU A 288 -5.05 1.23 -15.36
CA LEU A 288 -3.64 1.58 -15.49
C LEU A 288 -3.53 2.67 -16.56
N LYS A 289 -3.09 3.88 -16.18
CA LYS A 289 -3.14 5.08 -17.03
C LYS A 289 -1.81 5.85 -17.02
N ASP A 290 -1.46 6.49 -18.13
CA ASP A 290 -0.29 7.37 -18.24
C ASP A 290 0.99 6.72 -17.69
N VAL A 291 1.41 5.61 -18.33
CA VAL A 291 2.57 4.82 -17.88
C VAL A 291 3.69 4.87 -18.90
N ILE A 292 4.89 5.22 -18.48
CA ILE A 292 6.10 5.23 -19.31
C ILE A 292 7.10 4.25 -18.71
N GLY A 293 7.60 3.32 -19.52
CA GLY A 293 8.55 2.31 -19.08
C GLY A 293 9.78 2.22 -19.98
N THR A 294 10.95 2.08 -19.37
CA THR A 294 12.23 1.90 -20.05
C THR A 294 12.92 0.62 -19.58
N ASN A 295 13.55 -0.10 -20.52
CA ASN A 295 14.26 -1.36 -20.26
C ASN A 295 13.36 -2.41 -19.55
N ILE A 296 12.16 -2.64 -20.10
CA ILE A 296 11.19 -3.59 -19.57
C ILE A 296 11.40 -4.95 -20.24
N THR A 297 11.44 -6.08 -19.51
CA THR A 297 11.66 -7.40 -20.17
C THR A 297 10.37 -8.03 -20.69
N ILE A 298 9.29 -7.96 -19.90
CA ILE A 298 7.94 -8.43 -20.24
C ILE A 298 6.97 -7.29 -19.90
N ALA A 299 6.17 -6.84 -20.87
CA ALA A 299 5.19 -5.76 -20.68
C ALA A 299 4.12 -6.15 -19.67
N GLY A 300 3.51 -7.33 -19.83
CA GLY A 300 2.71 -7.90 -18.75
C GLY A 300 2.17 -9.30 -18.95
N SER A 301 1.63 -9.86 -17.87
CA SER A 301 1.09 -11.23 -17.81
C SER A 301 -0.23 -11.26 -17.01
N PHE A 302 -1.34 -11.45 -17.71
CA PHE A 302 -2.69 -11.43 -17.13
C PHE A 302 -3.38 -12.79 -17.30
N THR A 303 -3.26 -13.65 -16.29
CA THR A 303 -3.81 -15.01 -16.28
C THR A 303 -4.92 -15.14 -15.26
N GLY A 304 -6.17 -14.95 -15.69
CA GLY A 304 -7.36 -15.09 -14.86
C GLY A 304 -7.75 -16.54 -14.56
N ILE A 305 -8.89 -16.71 -13.90
CA ILE A 305 -9.49 -18.00 -13.58
C ILE A 305 -10.58 -18.29 -14.62
N GLU A 306 -10.66 -19.51 -15.15
CA GLU A 306 -11.63 -19.85 -16.21
C GLU A 306 -13.09 -19.65 -15.75
N GLU A 307 -13.40 -20.05 -14.52
CA GLU A 307 -14.73 -19.90 -13.91
C GLU A 307 -14.99 -18.51 -13.30
N SER A 308 -13.94 -17.69 -13.13
CA SER A 308 -14.03 -16.29 -12.69
C SER A 308 -13.01 -15.43 -13.44
N PRO A 309 -13.26 -15.12 -14.73
CA PRO A 309 -12.34 -14.33 -15.54
C PRO A 309 -12.12 -12.95 -14.92
N PHE A 310 -10.92 -12.40 -15.06
CA PHE A 310 -10.66 -11.04 -14.58
C PHE A 310 -11.22 -10.03 -15.57
N THR A 311 -12.04 -9.08 -15.11
CA THR A 311 -12.82 -8.20 -15.98
C THR A 311 -12.48 -6.73 -15.80
N SER A 312 -12.88 -5.92 -16.79
CA SER A 312 -12.71 -4.45 -16.78
C SER A 312 -11.27 -4.03 -16.41
N ILE A 313 -10.29 -4.70 -17.01
CA ILE A 313 -8.88 -4.29 -16.98
C ILE A 313 -8.70 -3.23 -18.07
N CYS A 314 -8.43 -2.00 -17.67
CA CYS A 314 -8.40 -0.83 -18.54
C CYS A 314 -6.95 -0.29 -18.64
N LEU A 315 -6.39 -0.23 -19.85
CA LEU A 315 -5.05 0.32 -20.12
C LEU A 315 -5.17 1.60 -20.96
N PHE A 316 -4.61 2.71 -20.50
CA PHE A 316 -4.68 4.00 -21.21
C PHE A 316 -3.31 4.67 -21.27
N ASN A 317 -2.86 5.07 -22.47
CA ASN A 317 -1.61 5.83 -22.66
C ASN A 317 -0.40 5.15 -21.95
N VAL A 318 -0.10 3.93 -22.38
CA VAL A 318 0.97 3.09 -21.81
C VAL A 318 2.05 2.91 -22.87
N SER A 319 3.31 3.24 -22.56
CA SER A 319 4.44 3.17 -23.49
C SER A 319 5.66 2.52 -22.83
N LEU A 320 5.89 1.24 -23.13
CA LEU A 320 6.97 0.43 -22.55
C LEU A 320 8.03 0.10 -23.61
N SER A 321 9.26 0.56 -23.42
CA SER A 321 10.41 0.18 -24.22
C SER A 321 10.94 -1.19 -23.77
N ILE A 322 10.73 -2.20 -24.61
CA ILE A 322 11.07 -3.59 -24.32
C ILE A 322 12.55 -3.87 -24.60
N SER A 323 13.23 -4.53 -23.67
CA SER A 323 14.62 -4.97 -23.86
C SER A 323 14.69 -6.10 -24.89
N SER A 324 15.67 -6.02 -25.80
CA SER A 324 15.78 -6.88 -26.97
C SER A 324 16.04 -8.34 -26.59
N GLY A 325 15.00 -9.18 -26.56
CA GLY A 325 15.12 -10.61 -26.25
C GLY A 325 13.81 -11.37 -26.08
N SER A 326 12.71 -10.73 -25.69
CA SER A 326 11.41 -11.42 -25.55
C SER A 326 10.64 -11.47 -26.88
N PRO A 327 10.20 -12.66 -27.35
CA PRO A 327 9.36 -12.78 -28.55
C PRO A 327 7.89 -12.40 -28.32
N THR A 328 7.45 -12.30 -27.05
CA THR A 328 6.08 -11.95 -26.65
C THR A 328 6.13 -10.97 -25.49
N SER A 329 5.66 -9.75 -25.71
CA SER A 329 5.64 -8.72 -24.66
C SER A 329 4.48 -8.91 -23.67
N TRP A 330 3.35 -9.43 -24.13
CA TRP A 330 2.16 -9.69 -23.32
C TRP A 330 1.75 -11.16 -23.37
N VAL A 331 1.22 -11.65 -22.24
CA VAL A 331 0.59 -12.97 -22.12
C VAL A 331 -0.77 -12.79 -21.45
N CYS A 332 -1.85 -13.29 -22.05
CA CYS A 332 -3.18 -13.21 -21.46
C CYS A 332 -3.96 -14.53 -21.59
N SER A 333 -4.78 -14.83 -20.59
CA SER A 333 -5.77 -15.90 -20.62
C SER A 333 -6.86 -15.64 -19.58
N ASN A 334 -8.11 -15.97 -19.89
CA ASN A 334 -9.27 -15.80 -18.99
C ASN A 334 -9.38 -14.37 -18.41
N VAL A 335 -9.15 -13.35 -19.25
CA VAL A 335 -9.31 -11.94 -18.88
C VAL A 335 -10.13 -11.19 -19.93
N CYS A 336 -10.67 -10.04 -19.57
CA CYS A 336 -11.40 -9.16 -20.47
C CYS A 336 -11.19 -7.70 -20.09
N GLY A 337 -10.94 -6.84 -21.09
CA GLY A 337 -10.60 -5.45 -20.85
C GLY A 337 -10.74 -4.52 -22.04
N PHE A 338 -10.16 -3.34 -21.88
CA PHE A 338 -10.06 -2.29 -22.89
C PHE A 338 -8.65 -1.67 -22.87
N SER A 339 -8.10 -1.34 -24.04
CA SER A 339 -6.78 -0.74 -24.17
C SER A 339 -6.78 0.35 -25.23
N GLU A 340 -6.30 1.56 -24.88
CA GLU A 340 -6.18 2.69 -25.78
C GLU A 340 -4.78 3.32 -25.67
N SER A 341 -4.15 3.57 -26.81
CA SER A 341 -2.77 4.12 -26.90
C SER A 341 -1.76 3.31 -26.06
N VAL A 342 -1.66 2.00 -26.31
CA VAL A 342 -0.76 1.08 -25.60
C VAL A 342 0.31 0.54 -26.54
N LEU A 343 1.59 0.74 -26.17
CA LEU A 343 2.77 0.18 -26.82
C LEU A 343 3.64 -0.56 -25.78
N PRO A 344 4.13 -1.78 -26.06
CA PRO A 344 3.77 -2.63 -27.20
C PRO A 344 2.29 -3.05 -27.12
N GLU A 345 1.70 -3.40 -28.27
CA GLU A 345 0.28 -3.72 -28.39
C GLU A 345 -0.16 -4.82 -27.39
N ALA A 346 -1.22 -4.53 -26.62
CA ALA A 346 -1.77 -5.44 -25.62
C ALA A 346 -2.52 -6.63 -26.25
N CYS A 347 -2.73 -7.69 -25.46
CA CYS A 347 -3.45 -8.89 -25.89
C CYS A 347 -4.85 -8.59 -26.48
N PRO A 348 -5.35 -9.35 -27.47
CA PRO A 348 -6.70 -9.20 -28.01
C PRO A 348 -7.82 -9.24 -26.95
N ASP A 349 -7.63 -9.99 -25.87
CA ASP A 349 -8.55 -10.09 -24.71
C ASP A 349 -8.79 -8.72 -24.03
N LEU A 350 -7.81 -7.81 -24.14
CA LEU A 350 -7.87 -6.44 -23.63
C LEU A 350 -8.26 -5.40 -24.70
N GLN A 351 -8.54 -5.82 -25.95
CA GLN A 351 -8.92 -4.93 -27.04
C GLN A 351 -10.45 -4.92 -27.29
N SER A 352 -11.26 -5.32 -26.31
CA SER A 352 -12.67 -5.64 -26.57
C SER A 352 -13.51 -4.40 -26.93
N SER A 353 -14.15 -4.45 -28.11
CA SER A 353 -15.04 -3.40 -28.65
C SER A 353 -16.49 -3.51 -28.16
N ASN A 354 -16.75 -4.33 -27.15
CA ASN A 354 -18.09 -4.60 -26.63
C ASN A 354 -18.56 -3.45 -25.72
N PRO A 355 -19.81 -2.95 -25.83
CA PRO A 355 -20.23 -1.70 -25.19
C PRO A 355 -20.46 -1.77 -23.67
N LYS A 356 -20.23 -2.92 -23.02
CA LYS A 356 -20.38 -3.07 -21.56
C LYS A 356 -19.05 -2.79 -20.82
N PRO A 357 -17.92 -3.50 -21.09
CA PRO A 357 -16.63 -3.18 -20.47
C PRO A 357 -16.15 -1.75 -20.72
N SER A 358 -16.34 -1.23 -21.95
CA SER A 358 -15.91 0.14 -22.27
C SER A 358 -16.63 1.18 -21.41
N SER A 359 -17.92 0.98 -21.10
CA SER A 359 -18.66 1.90 -20.21
C SER A 359 -18.09 1.95 -18.78
N ALA A 360 -17.59 0.82 -18.25
CA ALA A 360 -16.93 0.80 -16.94
C ALA A 360 -15.60 1.57 -16.99
N CYS A 361 -14.73 1.25 -17.95
CA CYS A 361 -13.44 1.94 -18.14
C CYS A 361 -13.60 3.45 -18.40
N LEU A 362 -14.57 3.85 -19.22
CA LEU A 362 -14.85 5.25 -19.55
C LEU A 362 -15.54 5.99 -18.38
N SER A 363 -16.39 5.34 -17.59
CA SER A 363 -17.03 5.99 -16.44
C SER A 363 -16.03 6.42 -15.37
N LEU A 364 -14.94 5.65 -15.19
CA LEU A 364 -13.84 5.98 -14.27
C LEU A 364 -13.02 7.18 -14.74
N LEU A 365 -12.83 7.37 -16.06
CA LEU A 365 -12.19 8.58 -16.61
C LEU A 365 -13.01 9.86 -16.34
N HIS A 366 -14.33 9.74 -16.18
CA HIS A 366 -15.23 10.87 -15.96
C HIS A 366 -15.43 11.25 -14.49
N VAL A 367 -14.92 10.50 -13.51
CA VAL A 367 -15.07 10.87 -12.08
C VAL A 367 -14.33 12.19 -11.77
N ASN A 368 -13.21 12.47 -12.43
CA ASN A 368 -12.50 13.75 -12.33
C ASN A 368 -13.03 14.82 -13.32
N GLY A 369 -14.00 14.46 -14.16
CA GLY A 369 -14.63 15.35 -15.14
C GLY A 369 -15.89 16.00 -14.54
N LYS A 370 -15.73 17.18 -13.93
CA LYS A 370 -16.84 17.99 -13.36
C LYS A 370 -18.07 17.94 -14.27
N ALA A 371 -19.18 17.43 -13.74
CA ALA A 371 -20.48 17.47 -14.39
C ALA A 371 -20.88 18.93 -14.62
N ALA A 372 -20.72 19.41 -15.85
CA ALA A 372 -21.24 20.69 -16.29
C ALA A 372 -22.77 20.56 -16.41
N PHE A 373 -23.47 20.85 -15.32
CA PHE A 373 -24.89 21.15 -15.39
C PHE A 373 -25.08 22.42 -16.25
N LEU A 374 -25.87 22.28 -17.31
CA LEU A 374 -26.45 23.38 -18.09
C LEU A 374 -27.64 24.00 -17.33
#